data_AF-A0A7K2L4D9-F1
#
_entry.id   AF-A0A7K2L4D9-F1
#
_cell.length_a   1.000
_cell.length_b   1.000
_cell.length_c   1.000
_cell.angle_alpha   90.00
_cell.angle_beta   90.00
_cell.angle_gamma   90.00
#
_symmetry.space_group_name_H-M   'P 1'
#
loop_
_entity.id
_entity.type
_entity.pdbx_description
1 polymer ?
#
loop_
_entity_poly.entity_id
_entity_poly.type
_entity_poly.pdbx_seq_one_letter_code
_entity_poly.pdbx_strand_id
1 'polypeptide(L)'
;MFDDYVSAVRSAVAYGLAGPEDAMEMACAAAETAGASVQALSGQWSLYTPQDAARVASALLVQLRSNAYALTELADAVGRIVKRGEAELPAAAGPGQSANLNDALTTLRTLADTVHGLVDRHASTTVLALHAAPSTTALPEDVHETLVAVAALLAEQHDQAVTLTQRHPDDAYEDDGESSGCGCDITIAADGEEYALSYGDSEWTLCRESDGQKLPDGSIVFSDHETLSTTLETAHPQHLVDDILSIITADRG
;
A
#
# COMPACT_ATOMS: atom_id res chain seq x y z
N MET A 1 -0.47 1.62 -15.81
CA MET A 1 0.99 1.79 -15.66
C MET A 1 1.20 2.86 -14.59
N PHE A 2 1.39 2.46 -13.34
CA PHE A 2 1.79 3.39 -12.29
C PHE A 2 3.30 3.60 -12.44
N ASP A 3 3.74 4.85 -12.68
CA ASP A 3 5.15 5.17 -12.60
C ASP A 3 5.64 4.82 -11.18
N ASP A 4 6.77 4.12 -11.07
CA ASP A 4 7.40 3.85 -9.79
C ASP A 4 7.89 5.18 -9.20
N TYR A 5 7.06 5.80 -8.37
CA TYR A 5 7.36 7.05 -7.66
C TYR A 5 8.69 6.97 -6.90
N VAL A 6 9.04 5.80 -6.38
CA VAL A 6 10.31 5.57 -5.69
C VAL A 6 11.47 5.59 -6.68
N SER A 7 11.30 5.02 -7.87
CA SER A 7 12.29 5.09 -8.96
C SER A 7 12.51 6.52 -9.45
N ALA A 8 11.45 7.33 -9.57
CA ALA A 8 11.56 8.74 -9.95
C ALA A 8 12.36 9.54 -8.90
N VAL A 9 12.05 9.37 -7.62
CA VAL A 9 12.80 10.01 -6.50
C VAL A 9 14.26 9.53 -6.47
N ARG A 10 14.51 8.23 -6.62
CA ARG A 10 15.88 7.67 -6.69
C ARG A 10 16.67 8.25 -7.86
N SER A 11 16.02 8.36 -9.02
CA SER A 11 16.63 8.93 -10.23
C SER A 11 17.00 10.40 -10.00
N ALA A 12 16.07 11.20 -9.45
CA ALA A 12 16.32 12.61 -9.15
C ALA A 12 17.51 12.78 -8.17
N VAL A 13 17.56 11.97 -7.11
CA VAL A 13 18.71 11.95 -6.19
C VAL A 13 20.02 11.54 -6.89
N ALA A 14 19.98 10.55 -7.78
CA ALA A 14 21.16 10.05 -8.49
C ALA A 14 21.73 11.05 -9.51
N TYR A 15 20.87 11.80 -10.20
CA TYR A 15 21.28 12.85 -11.14
C TYR A 15 21.64 14.18 -10.46
N GLY A 16 21.33 14.31 -9.17
CA GLY A 16 21.69 15.44 -8.32
C GLY A 16 20.59 16.49 -8.25
N LEU A 17 20.39 17.01 -7.04
CA LEU A 17 19.44 18.08 -6.71
C LEU A 17 20.27 19.30 -6.30
N ALA A 18 20.31 20.33 -7.14
CA ALA A 18 21.23 21.46 -6.95
C ALA A 18 20.55 22.84 -7.06
N GLY A 19 19.35 22.90 -7.63
CA GLY A 19 18.58 24.12 -7.83
C GLY A 19 17.57 24.43 -6.71
N PRO A 20 17.10 25.68 -6.63
CA PRO A 20 15.98 26.04 -5.77
C PRO A 20 14.66 25.37 -6.21
N GLU A 21 14.49 25.15 -7.51
CA GLU A 21 13.34 24.43 -8.09
C GLU A 21 13.32 22.98 -7.57
N ASP A 22 14.45 22.26 -7.66
CA ASP A 22 14.59 20.90 -7.12
C ASP A 22 14.19 20.83 -5.64
N ALA A 23 14.61 21.80 -4.82
CA ALA A 23 14.28 21.83 -3.40
C ALA A 23 12.78 22.02 -3.14
N MET A 24 12.10 22.84 -3.96
CA MET A 24 10.66 23.06 -3.89
C MET A 24 9.89 21.83 -4.37
N GLU A 25 10.25 21.28 -5.53
CA GLU A 25 9.59 20.11 -6.12
C GLU A 25 9.69 18.90 -5.20
N MET A 26 10.88 18.64 -4.64
CA MET A 26 11.06 17.54 -3.69
C MET A 26 10.27 17.72 -2.39
N ALA A 27 10.13 18.96 -1.90
CA ALA A 27 9.30 19.23 -0.73
C ALA A 27 7.81 19.00 -1.01
N CYS A 28 7.31 19.43 -2.18
CA CYS A 28 5.93 19.16 -2.61
C CYS A 28 5.69 17.66 -2.80
N ALA A 29 6.57 16.96 -3.50
CA ALA A 29 6.47 15.52 -3.71
C ALA A 29 6.49 14.74 -2.37
N ALA A 30 7.31 15.16 -1.41
CA ALA A 30 7.32 14.57 -0.07
C ALA A 30 6.00 14.79 0.67
N ALA A 31 5.38 15.98 0.54
CA ALA A 31 4.08 16.28 1.14
C ALA A 31 2.94 15.46 0.50
N GLU A 32 2.93 15.35 -0.83
CA GLU A 32 1.95 14.54 -1.57
C GLU A 32 2.08 13.05 -1.23
N THR A 33 3.31 12.53 -1.16
CA THR A 33 3.57 11.13 -0.78
C THR A 33 3.13 10.84 0.66
N ALA A 34 3.32 11.79 1.58
CA ALA A 34 2.81 11.66 2.94
C ALA A 34 1.27 11.62 2.97
N GLY A 35 0.60 12.45 2.16
CA GLY A 35 -0.86 12.42 2.00
C GLY A 35 -1.37 11.11 1.41
N ALA A 36 -0.71 10.59 0.37
CA ALA A 36 -1.03 9.30 -0.25
C ALA A 36 -0.86 8.13 0.74
N SER A 37 0.15 8.19 1.61
CA SER A 37 0.36 7.19 2.67
C SER A 37 -0.83 7.13 3.65
N VAL A 38 -1.44 8.27 3.97
CA VAL A 38 -2.66 8.32 4.81
C VAL A 38 -3.83 7.65 4.09
N GLN A 39 -4.01 7.92 2.80
CA GLN A 39 -5.07 7.29 2.01
C GLN A 39 -4.88 5.77 1.92
N ALA A 40 -3.67 5.30 1.62
CA ALA A 40 -3.35 3.88 1.54
C ALA A 40 -3.63 3.14 2.86
N LEU A 41 -3.38 3.79 4.01
CA LEU A 41 -3.62 3.21 5.34
C LEU A 41 -5.05 3.38 5.86
N SER A 42 -5.92 4.07 5.12
CA SER A 42 -7.31 4.31 5.56
C SER A 42 -8.26 3.16 5.25
N GLY A 43 -7.87 2.24 4.37
CA GLY A 43 -8.66 1.08 3.99
C GLY A 43 -8.64 -0.03 5.03
N GLN A 44 -9.74 -0.80 5.11
CA GLN A 44 -9.87 -1.96 5.98
C GLN A 44 -8.76 -2.99 5.73
N TRP A 45 -8.44 -3.22 4.46
CA TRP A 45 -7.44 -4.20 4.01
C TRP A 45 -6.07 -3.58 3.73
N SER A 46 -5.79 -2.42 4.31
CA SER A 46 -4.52 -1.71 4.10
C SER A 46 -3.28 -2.44 4.62
N LEU A 47 -3.47 -3.31 5.64
CA LEU A 47 -2.44 -4.15 6.24
C LEU A 47 -3.07 -5.48 6.62
N TYR A 48 -2.37 -6.59 6.38
CA TYR A 48 -2.86 -7.92 6.74
C TYR A 48 -2.35 -8.40 8.10
N THR A 49 -1.17 -7.93 8.52
CA THR A 49 -0.56 -8.38 9.78
C THR A 49 0.02 -7.23 10.61
N PRO A 50 0.19 -7.43 11.93
CA PRO A 50 0.97 -6.50 12.76
C PRO A 50 2.42 -6.31 12.27
N GLN A 51 3.00 -7.32 11.61
CA GLN A 51 4.33 -7.25 11.04
C GLN A 51 4.38 -6.30 9.83
N ASP A 52 3.32 -6.22 9.02
CA ASP A 52 3.18 -5.20 7.97
C ASP A 52 3.08 -3.80 8.59
N ALA A 53 2.31 -3.66 9.67
CA ALA A 53 2.24 -2.42 10.43
C ALA A 53 3.62 -2.00 10.97
N ALA A 54 4.44 -2.95 11.42
CA ALA A 54 5.81 -2.68 11.87
C ALA A 54 6.71 -2.15 10.74
N ARG A 55 6.61 -2.74 9.53
CA ARG A 55 7.35 -2.28 8.33
C ARG A 55 6.95 -0.86 7.95
N VAL A 56 5.64 -0.60 7.87
CA VAL A 56 5.13 0.74 7.56
C VAL A 56 5.50 1.75 8.64
N ALA A 57 5.33 1.41 9.92
CA ALA A 57 5.72 2.27 11.03
C ALA A 57 7.21 2.62 10.97
N SER A 58 8.08 1.65 10.67
CA SER A 58 9.51 1.89 10.48
C SER A 58 9.78 2.92 9.38
N ALA A 59 9.13 2.76 8.21
CA ALA A 59 9.26 3.71 7.10
C ALA A 59 8.76 5.11 7.45
N LEU A 60 7.58 5.23 8.07
CA LEU A 60 7.00 6.51 8.49
C LEU A 60 7.86 7.21 9.55
N LEU A 61 8.43 6.46 10.49
CA LEU A 61 9.33 7.02 11.52
C LEU A 61 10.65 7.52 10.91
N VAL A 62 11.20 6.82 9.91
CA VAL A 62 12.34 7.29 9.14
C VAL A 62 11.98 8.57 8.37
N GLN A 63 10.80 8.62 7.73
CA GLN A 63 10.34 9.81 7.03
C GLN A 63 10.17 11.01 7.98
N LEU A 64 9.59 10.81 9.17
CA LEU A 64 9.49 11.85 10.21
C LEU A 64 10.87 12.37 10.63
N ARG A 65 11.84 11.47 10.84
CA ARG A 65 13.22 11.86 11.16
C ARG A 65 13.87 12.65 10.03
N SER A 66 13.71 12.21 8.79
CA SER A 66 14.24 12.89 7.60
C SER A 66 13.62 14.28 7.41
N ASN A 67 12.33 14.43 7.65
CA ASN A 67 11.66 15.73 7.60
C ASN A 67 12.17 16.69 8.69
N ALA A 68 12.51 16.19 9.89
CA ALA A 68 13.15 17.01 10.92
C ALA A 68 14.53 17.51 10.48
N TYR A 69 15.34 16.67 9.82
CA TYR A 69 16.58 17.12 9.19
C TYR A 69 16.32 18.18 8.10
N ALA A 70 15.30 17.98 7.25
CA ALA A 70 14.92 18.95 6.22
C ALA A 70 14.51 20.32 6.79
N LEU A 71 13.80 20.36 7.93
CA LEU A 71 13.48 21.62 8.62
C LEU A 71 14.72 22.36 9.12
N THR A 72 15.71 21.61 9.63
CA THR A 72 17.00 22.17 10.05
C THR A 72 17.76 22.75 8.84
N GLU A 73 17.82 21.99 7.75
CA GLU A 73 18.45 22.43 6.50
C GLU A 73 17.73 23.63 5.86
N LEU A 74 16.41 23.69 5.97
CA LEU A 74 15.63 24.86 5.53
C LEU A 74 15.99 26.11 6.35
N ALA A 75 16.07 25.98 7.67
CA ALA A 75 16.50 27.09 8.52
C ALA A 75 17.91 27.58 8.16
N ASP A 76 18.81 26.65 7.85
CA ASP A 76 20.17 26.98 7.44
C ASP A 76 20.24 27.55 6.01
N ALA A 77 19.40 27.08 5.09
CA ALA A 77 19.27 27.62 3.74
C ALA A 77 18.80 29.08 3.77
N VAL A 78 17.78 29.38 4.56
CA VAL A 78 17.31 30.75 4.76
C VAL A 78 18.36 31.59 5.51
N GLY A 79 19.08 31.00 6.46
CA GLY A 79 20.24 31.64 7.09
C GLY A 79 21.34 32.02 6.09
N ARG A 80 21.54 31.22 5.02
CA ARG A 80 22.45 31.57 3.91
C ARG A 80 21.94 32.77 3.11
N ILE A 81 20.63 32.88 2.87
CA ILE A 81 20.01 34.06 2.21
C ILE A 81 20.31 35.33 3.01
N VAL A 82 20.11 35.30 4.33
CA VAL A 82 20.44 36.42 5.24
C VAL A 82 21.93 36.77 5.17
N LYS A 83 22.82 35.77 5.23
CA LYS A 83 24.28 35.99 5.17
C LYS A 83 24.74 36.60 3.84
N ARG A 84 24.03 36.38 2.74
CA ARG A 84 24.28 37.03 1.44
C ARG A 84 23.78 38.48 1.40
N GLY A 85 23.05 38.94 2.41
CA GLY A 85 22.47 40.29 2.46
C GLY A 85 21.17 40.43 1.67
N GLU A 86 20.53 39.30 1.30
CA GLU A 86 19.29 39.27 0.52
C GLU A 86 18.03 39.34 1.40
N ALA A 87 18.19 39.21 2.72
CA ALA A 87 17.14 39.36 3.71
C ALA A 87 17.71 39.92 5.02
N GLU A 88 16.91 40.72 5.73
CA GLU A 88 17.24 41.19 7.07
C GLU A 88 16.82 40.13 8.11
N LEU A 89 17.67 39.92 9.13
CA LEU A 89 17.33 39.12 10.29
C LEU A 89 17.04 40.06 11.48
N PRO A 90 15.77 40.39 11.74
CA PRO A 90 15.40 41.26 12.85
C PRO A 90 15.61 40.56 14.20
N ALA A 91 15.56 41.32 15.29
CA ALA A 91 15.42 40.74 16.62
C ALA A 91 14.08 39.99 16.74
N ALA A 92 14.01 39.00 17.63
CA ALA A 92 12.77 38.24 17.90
C ALA A 92 11.59 39.18 18.20
N ALA A 93 10.41 38.82 17.72
CA ALA A 93 9.21 39.61 17.96
C ALA A 93 8.88 39.65 19.46
N GLY A 94 8.55 40.85 19.95
CA GLY A 94 8.09 41.03 21.33
C GLY A 94 6.64 40.56 21.53
N PRO A 95 6.16 40.52 22.79
CA PRO A 95 4.78 40.16 23.09
C PRO A 95 3.76 41.03 22.31
N GLY A 96 2.80 40.37 21.64
CA GLY A 96 1.75 41.05 20.86
C GLY A 96 2.18 41.53 19.46
N GLN A 97 3.43 41.28 19.05
CA GLN A 97 3.89 41.52 17.69
C GLN A 97 3.72 40.26 16.83
N SER A 98 3.54 40.46 15.52
CA SER A 98 3.53 39.35 14.55
C SER A 98 4.90 38.68 14.49
N ALA A 99 4.91 37.35 14.39
CA ALA A 99 6.14 36.57 14.22
C ALA A 99 6.91 37.02 12.99
N ASN A 100 8.23 37.14 13.14
CA ASN A 100 9.14 37.58 12.08
C ASN A 100 10.08 36.44 11.64
N LEU A 101 11.02 36.74 10.75
CA LEU A 101 11.95 35.76 10.20
C LEU A 101 12.76 35.04 11.29
N ASN A 102 13.23 35.75 12.32
CA ASN A 102 13.99 35.13 13.40
C ASN A 102 13.12 34.14 14.21
N ASP A 103 11.86 34.48 14.44
CA ASP A 103 10.91 33.59 15.11
C ASP A 103 10.61 32.34 14.26
N ALA A 104 10.49 32.50 12.94
CA ALA A 104 10.29 31.39 12.01
C ALA A 104 11.49 30.43 12.01
N LEU A 105 12.73 30.93 11.91
CA LEU A 105 13.94 30.09 11.97
C LEU A 105 14.08 29.35 13.30
N THR A 106 13.73 30.03 14.41
CA THR A 106 13.72 29.43 15.75
C THR A 106 12.65 28.33 15.83
N THR A 107 11.47 28.57 15.27
CA THR A 107 10.37 27.60 15.22
C THR A 107 10.77 26.37 14.41
N LEU A 108 11.36 26.53 13.23
CA LEU A 108 11.84 25.41 12.40
C LEU A 108 12.79 24.49 13.17
N ARG A 109 13.79 25.06 13.86
CA ARG A 109 14.75 24.29 14.68
C ARG A 109 14.08 23.63 15.87
N THR A 110 13.19 24.34 16.57
CA THR A 110 12.43 23.79 17.71
C THR A 110 11.56 22.61 17.28
N LEU A 111 10.90 22.71 16.12
CA LEU A 111 10.11 21.61 15.56
C LEU A 111 11.00 20.42 15.19
N ALA A 112 12.15 20.66 14.56
CA ALA A 112 13.12 19.61 14.23
C ALA A 112 13.58 18.87 15.50
N ASP A 113 14.02 19.60 16.53
CA ASP A 113 14.47 19.03 17.80
C ASP A 113 13.37 18.23 18.50
N THR A 114 12.14 18.75 18.48
CA THR A 114 10.97 18.07 19.06
C THR A 114 10.70 16.74 18.36
N VAL A 115 10.69 16.74 17.02
CA VAL A 115 10.44 15.52 16.23
C VAL A 115 11.58 14.50 16.43
N HIS A 116 12.85 14.94 16.38
CA HIS A 116 13.99 14.06 16.68
C HIS A 116 13.86 13.42 18.06
N GLY A 117 13.55 14.21 19.09
CA GLY A 117 13.38 13.70 20.45
C GLY A 117 12.24 12.68 20.59
N LEU A 118 11.14 12.86 19.86
CA LEU A 118 10.03 11.90 19.83
C LEU A 118 10.41 10.60 19.12
N VAL A 119 11.03 10.70 17.93
CA VAL A 119 11.44 9.53 17.15
C VAL A 119 12.50 8.72 17.90
N ASP A 120 13.56 9.37 18.41
CA ASP A 120 14.63 8.67 19.13
C ASP A 120 14.13 7.97 20.40
N ARG A 121 13.11 8.54 21.05
CA ARG A 121 12.50 7.94 22.25
C ARG A 121 11.62 6.74 21.96
N HIS A 122 10.84 6.77 20.87
CA HIS A 122 9.72 5.84 20.68
C HIS A 122 9.87 4.88 19.50
N ALA A 123 10.66 5.22 18.48
CA ALA A 123 10.66 4.49 17.21
C ALA A 123 10.97 3.00 17.38
N SER A 124 12.10 2.68 18.05
CA SER A 124 12.53 1.30 18.23
C SER A 124 11.53 0.48 19.03
N THR A 125 11.04 1.01 20.16
CA THR A 125 10.08 0.30 21.01
C THR A 125 8.75 0.05 20.32
N THR A 126 8.25 1.02 19.54
CA THR A 126 6.99 0.88 18.81
C THR A 126 7.09 -0.15 17.70
N VAL A 127 8.14 -0.10 16.88
CA VAL A 127 8.35 -1.05 15.78
C VAL A 127 8.53 -2.47 16.32
N LEU A 128 9.32 -2.64 17.39
CA LEU A 128 9.51 -3.96 18.02
C LEU A 128 8.21 -4.51 18.61
N ALA A 129 7.40 -3.67 19.27
CA ALA A 129 6.13 -4.10 19.82
C ALA A 129 5.14 -4.54 18.74
N LEU A 130 5.05 -3.81 17.62
CA LEU A 130 4.23 -4.21 16.47
C LEU A 130 4.73 -5.51 15.84
N HIS A 131 6.04 -5.64 15.65
CA HIS A 131 6.64 -6.82 15.04
C HIS A 131 6.46 -8.09 15.91
N ALA A 132 6.56 -7.94 17.23
CA ALA A 132 6.39 -9.03 18.18
C ALA A 132 4.92 -9.35 18.50
N ALA A 133 3.97 -8.54 18.04
CA ALA A 133 2.56 -8.81 18.27
C ALA A 133 2.14 -10.11 17.55
N PRO A 134 1.43 -11.02 18.24
CA PRO A 134 1.01 -12.28 17.63
C PRO A 134 0.02 -11.99 16.50
N SER A 135 0.29 -12.55 15.32
CA SER A 135 -0.73 -12.64 14.27
C SER A 135 -1.63 -13.83 14.59
N THR A 136 -2.94 -13.60 14.62
CA THR A 136 -3.94 -14.68 14.75
C THR A 136 -4.32 -15.26 13.39
N THR A 137 -3.92 -14.59 12.31
CA THR A 137 -4.16 -15.03 10.94
C THR A 137 -2.86 -15.58 10.36
N ALA A 138 -2.88 -16.83 9.92
CA ALA A 138 -1.88 -17.35 9.01
C ALA A 138 -2.26 -16.90 7.60
N LEU A 139 -1.42 -16.09 6.97
CA LEU A 139 -1.59 -15.77 5.56
C LEU A 139 -1.19 -16.98 4.72
N PRO A 140 -1.86 -17.23 3.58
CA PRO A 140 -1.43 -18.24 2.63
C PRO A 140 0.02 -18.01 2.16
N GLU A 141 0.73 -19.09 1.88
CA GLU A 141 2.08 -19.05 1.34
C GLU A 141 2.10 -18.89 -0.19
N ASP A 142 1.03 -19.31 -0.87
CA ASP A 142 0.90 -19.24 -2.34
C ASP A 142 -0.56 -19.06 -2.82
N VAL A 143 -0.73 -19.03 -4.15
CA VAL A 143 -2.03 -18.91 -4.83
C VAL A 143 -2.98 -20.05 -4.49
N HIS A 144 -2.47 -21.28 -4.42
CA HIS A 144 -3.29 -22.47 -4.20
C HIS A 144 -3.87 -22.46 -2.79
N GLU A 145 -3.02 -22.23 -1.77
CA GLU A 145 -3.47 -22.06 -0.40
C GLU A 145 -4.48 -20.92 -0.26
N THR A 146 -4.28 -19.83 -1.02
CA THR A 146 -5.23 -18.71 -1.05
C THR A 146 -6.58 -19.14 -1.60
N LEU A 147 -6.63 -19.85 -2.74
CA LEU A 147 -7.86 -20.36 -3.34
C LEU A 147 -8.58 -21.36 -2.41
N VAL A 148 -7.84 -22.27 -1.78
CA VAL A 148 -8.41 -23.23 -0.82
C VAL A 148 -9.06 -22.49 0.36
N ALA A 149 -8.38 -21.50 0.93
CA ALA A 149 -8.90 -20.72 2.03
C ALA A 149 -10.12 -19.86 1.63
N VAL A 150 -10.10 -19.25 0.45
CA VAL A 150 -11.23 -18.48 -0.10
C VAL A 150 -12.43 -19.39 -0.34
N ALA A 151 -12.24 -20.57 -0.93
CA ALA A 151 -13.33 -21.52 -1.18
C ALA A 151 -13.98 -21.98 0.13
N ALA A 152 -13.18 -22.25 1.17
CA ALA A 152 -13.68 -22.61 2.49
C ALA A 152 -14.51 -21.49 3.12
N LEU A 153 -14.00 -20.24 3.10
CA LEU A 153 -14.73 -19.08 3.64
C LEU A 153 -16.02 -18.79 2.87
N LEU A 154 -15.98 -18.86 1.53
CA LEU A 154 -17.18 -18.71 0.70
C LEU A 154 -18.20 -19.81 1.01
N ALA A 155 -17.79 -21.07 1.15
CA ALA A 155 -18.71 -22.14 1.51
C ALA A 155 -19.36 -21.96 2.91
N GLU A 156 -18.69 -21.25 3.82
CA GLU A 156 -19.23 -20.90 5.15
C GLU A 156 -20.14 -19.66 5.12
N GLN A 157 -19.84 -18.67 4.27
CA GLN A 157 -20.47 -17.34 4.28
C GLN A 157 -21.51 -17.13 3.18
N HIS A 158 -21.47 -17.93 2.11
CA HIS A 158 -22.35 -17.85 0.96
C HIS A 158 -23.36 -18.99 0.99
N ASP A 159 -24.65 -18.65 0.90
CA ASP A 159 -25.75 -19.62 1.04
C ASP A 159 -25.97 -20.52 -0.20
N GLN A 160 -25.10 -20.43 -1.21
CA GLN A 160 -25.22 -21.16 -2.48
C GLN A 160 -23.96 -22.02 -2.76
N ALA A 161 -24.03 -22.83 -3.81
CA ALA A 161 -22.98 -23.80 -4.10
C ALA A 161 -21.65 -23.10 -4.43
N VAL A 162 -20.59 -23.57 -3.80
CA VAL A 162 -19.20 -23.19 -4.05
C VAL A 162 -18.42 -24.46 -4.34
N THR A 163 -17.72 -24.49 -5.47
CA THR A 163 -16.94 -25.66 -5.92
C THR A 163 -15.51 -25.22 -6.20
N LEU A 164 -14.54 -25.84 -5.51
CA LEU A 164 -13.13 -25.69 -5.82
C LEU A 164 -12.73 -26.74 -6.87
N THR A 165 -12.26 -26.29 -8.03
CA THR A 165 -11.69 -27.17 -9.05
C THR A 165 -10.18 -27.26 -8.82
N GLN A 166 -9.74 -28.28 -8.07
CA GLN A 166 -8.31 -28.53 -7.86
C GLN A 166 -7.69 -29.20 -9.09
N ARG A 167 -6.60 -28.64 -9.62
CA ARG A 167 -5.80 -29.26 -10.70
C ARG A 167 -4.62 -30.09 -10.21
N HIS A 168 -4.23 -29.91 -8.96
CA HIS A 168 -3.17 -30.67 -8.28
C HIS A 168 -3.51 -30.81 -6.79
N PRO A 169 -2.98 -31.85 -6.10
CA PRO A 169 -3.24 -32.08 -4.68
C PRO A 169 -2.61 -31.00 -3.79
N ASP A 170 -3.13 -30.89 -2.56
CA ASP A 170 -2.78 -29.86 -1.55
C ASP A 170 -1.27 -29.73 -1.21
N ASP A 171 -0.45 -30.75 -1.54
CA ASP A 171 1.00 -30.80 -1.27
C ASP A 171 1.89 -30.77 -2.53
N ALA A 172 1.31 -30.50 -3.70
CA ALA A 172 2.05 -30.44 -4.95
C ALA A 172 2.85 -29.13 -5.05
N TYR A 173 4.17 -29.23 -5.02
CA TYR A 173 5.10 -28.12 -5.31
C TYR A 173 4.88 -27.62 -6.74
N GLU A 174 4.56 -26.33 -6.90
CA GLU A 174 4.61 -25.64 -8.19
C GLU A 174 6.02 -25.11 -8.43
N ASP A 175 6.57 -25.41 -9.61
CA ASP A 175 7.88 -24.92 -10.03
C ASP A 175 7.79 -23.41 -10.27
N ASP A 176 8.66 -22.64 -9.59
CA ASP A 176 8.73 -21.16 -9.57
C ASP A 176 8.98 -20.51 -10.96
N GLY A 177 8.89 -21.28 -12.05
CA GLY A 177 9.33 -20.93 -13.41
C GLY A 177 8.23 -20.64 -14.42
N GLU A 178 6.96 -21.00 -14.17
CA GLU A 178 5.85 -20.70 -15.06
C GLU A 178 4.90 -19.71 -14.39
N SER A 179 4.91 -18.46 -14.85
CA SER A 179 4.09 -17.34 -14.39
C SER A 179 2.58 -17.51 -14.64
N SER A 180 2.12 -18.72 -14.90
CA SER A 180 0.72 -19.10 -14.99
C SER A 180 0.32 -19.63 -13.63
N GLY A 181 -0.59 -18.97 -12.92
CA GLY A 181 -1.04 -19.39 -11.60
C GLY A 181 -1.48 -20.85 -11.55
N CYS A 182 -1.75 -21.36 -10.35
CA CYS A 182 -1.88 -22.79 -10.05
C CYS A 182 -2.93 -23.60 -10.87
N GLY A 183 -3.69 -22.91 -11.72
CA GLY A 183 -4.70 -23.49 -12.60
C GLY A 183 -5.93 -24.00 -11.85
N CYS A 184 -5.95 -23.90 -10.52
CA CYS A 184 -7.14 -24.08 -9.71
C CYS A 184 -8.08 -22.87 -9.86
N ASP A 185 -9.37 -23.13 -9.78
CA ASP A 185 -10.43 -22.13 -9.86
C ASP A 185 -11.52 -22.40 -8.83
N ILE A 186 -12.29 -21.38 -8.48
CA ILE A 186 -13.49 -21.52 -7.65
C ILE A 186 -14.70 -21.14 -8.49
N THR A 187 -15.63 -22.08 -8.64
CA THR A 187 -16.95 -21.82 -9.22
C THR A 187 -17.94 -21.48 -8.09
N ILE A 188 -18.65 -20.37 -8.23
CA ILE A 188 -19.55 -19.80 -7.22
C ILE A 188 -20.92 -19.59 -7.87
N ALA A 189 -21.94 -20.32 -7.41
CA ALA A 189 -23.29 -20.13 -7.90
C ALA A 189 -23.95 -18.92 -7.22
N ALA A 190 -24.55 -18.02 -7.99
CA ALA A 190 -25.30 -16.88 -7.46
C ALA A 190 -26.52 -16.53 -8.31
N ASP A 191 -27.73 -16.60 -7.73
CA ASP A 191 -29.01 -16.21 -8.35
C ASP A 191 -29.24 -16.67 -9.82
N GLY A 192 -28.75 -17.85 -10.18
CA GLY A 192 -28.92 -18.43 -11.53
C GLY A 192 -27.79 -18.08 -12.52
N GLU A 193 -26.75 -17.41 -12.03
CA GLU A 193 -25.45 -17.21 -12.68
C GLU A 193 -24.37 -18.05 -11.97
N GLU A 194 -23.30 -18.37 -12.69
CA GLU A 194 -22.08 -18.94 -12.12
C GLU A 194 -20.91 -18.00 -12.32
N TYR A 195 -20.09 -17.85 -11.29
CA TYR A 195 -18.89 -17.03 -11.31
C TYR A 195 -17.67 -17.91 -11.15
N ALA A 196 -16.62 -17.68 -11.94
CA ALA A 196 -15.34 -18.37 -11.84
C ALA A 196 -14.28 -17.40 -11.32
N LEU A 197 -13.75 -17.67 -10.13
CA LEU A 197 -12.57 -16.99 -9.59
C LEU A 197 -11.30 -17.73 -10.01
N SER A 198 -10.31 -17.00 -10.51
CA SER A 198 -8.98 -17.53 -10.78
C SER A 198 -7.88 -16.50 -10.52
N TYR A 199 -6.64 -16.97 -10.45
CA TYR A 199 -5.44 -16.12 -10.44
C TYR A 199 -4.62 -16.40 -11.69
N GLY A 200 -4.31 -15.34 -12.44
CA GLY A 200 -3.53 -15.41 -13.67
C GLY A 200 -3.02 -14.03 -14.04
N ASP A 201 -1.95 -13.96 -14.84
CA ASP A 201 -1.38 -12.68 -15.30
C ASP A 201 -1.07 -11.66 -14.17
N SER A 202 -0.73 -12.18 -12.98
CA SER A 202 -0.47 -11.42 -11.75
C SER A 202 -1.69 -10.68 -11.17
N GLU A 203 -2.90 -11.16 -11.42
CA GLU A 203 -4.14 -10.58 -10.90
C GLU A 203 -5.19 -11.64 -10.56
N TRP A 204 -6.09 -11.26 -9.65
CA TRP A 204 -7.29 -12.03 -9.33
C TRP A 204 -8.42 -11.58 -10.24
N THR A 205 -9.06 -12.53 -10.92
CA THR A 205 -10.14 -12.27 -11.87
C THR A 205 -11.39 -13.05 -11.49
N LEU A 206 -12.54 -12.39 -11.57
CA LEU A 206 -13.86 -12.98 -11.44
C LEU A 206 -14.59 -12.88 -12.77
N CYS A 207 -14.88 -14.01 -13.40
CA CYS A 207 -15.59 -14.07 -14.67
C CYS A 207 -17.01 -14.61 -14.45
N ARG A 208 -18.01 -14.03 -15.13
CA ARG A 208 -19.35 -14.63 -15.21
C ARG A 208 -19.37 -15.72 -16.28
N GLU A 209 -20.06 -16.82 -16.01
CA GLU A 209 -20.19 -17.90 -16.99
C GLU A 209 -20.93 -17.41 -18.25
N SER A 210 -21.93 -16.54 -18.10
CA SER A 210 -22.66 -15.95 -19.23
C SER A 210 -21.80 -15.11 -20.20
N ASP A 211 -20.67 -14.58 -19.73
CA ASP A 211 -19.69 -13.88 -20.56
C ASP A 211 -18.69 -14.85 -21.21
N GLY A 212 -18.76 -16.13 -20.88
CA GLY A 212 -17.95 -17.20 -21.42
C GLY A 212 -18.46 -17.73 -22.75
N GLN A 213 -17.63 -17.68 -23.79
CA GLN A 213 -17.85 -18.41 -25.03
C GLN A 213 -17.08 -19.73 -25.03
N LYS A 214 -17.80 -20.85 -25.05
CA LYS A 214 -17.20 -22.17 -25.20
C LYS A 214 -16.69 -22.39 -26.64
N LEU A 215 -15.40 -22.65 -26.77
CA LEU A 215 -14.73 -22.95 -28.02
C LEU A 215 -14.88 -24.43 -28.43
N PRO A 216 -14.65 -24.78 -29.71
CA PRO A 216 -14.78 -26.15 -30.21
C PRO A 216 -13.84 -27.17 -29.55
N ASP A 217 -12.74 -26.71 -28.96
CA ASP A 217 -11.78 -27.54 -28.21
C ASP A 217 -12.22 -27.79 -26.76
N GLY A 218 -13.35 -27.20 -26.33
CA GLY A 218 -13.90 -27.32 -25.00
C GLY A 218 -13.41 -26.26 -24.01
N SER A 219 -12.46 -25.41 -24.39
CA SER A 219 -12.05 -24.26 -23.58
C SER A 219 -13.14 -23.18 -23.55
N ILE A 220 -13.10 -22.31 -22.55
CA ILE A 220 -14.00 -21.16 -22.43
C ILE A 220 -13.15 -19.90 -22.54
N VAL A 221 -13.55 -19.00 -23.44
CA VAL A 221 -12.97 -17.66 -23.54
C VAL A 221 -13.99 -16.67 -23.01
N PHE A 222 -13.62 -15.95 -21.96
CA PHE A 222 -14.47 -14.92 -21.37
C PHE A 222 -14.30 -13.62 -22.16
N SER A 223 -15.41 -13.01 -22.56
CA SER A 223 -15.39 -11.71 -23.25
C SER A 223 -15.18 -10.53 -22.30
N ASP A 224 -15.40 -10.74 -21.01
CA ASP A 224 -15.25 -9.74 -19.96
C ASP A 224 -14.82 -10.40 -18.64
N HIS A 225 -14.23 -9.63 -17.74
CA HIS A 225 -13.85 -10.07 -16.39
C HIS A 225 -13.78 -8.88 -15.43
N GLU A 226 -14.09 -9.12 -14.17
CA GLU A 226 -13.88 -8.15 -13.10
C GLU A 226 -12.54 -8.43 -12.42
N THR A 227 -11.66 -7.44 -12.39
CA THR A 227 -10.41 -7.49 -11.60
C THR A 227 -10.74 -7.14 -10.14
N LEU A 228 -10.34 -7.98 -9.20
CA LEU A 228 -10.53 -7.71 -7.77
C LEU A 228 -9.65 -6.55 -7.31
N SER A 229 -9.93 -5.99 -6.13
CA SER A 229 -9.26 -4.78 -5.66
C SER A 229 -7.79 -4.98 -5.26
N THR A 230 -7.34 -6.23 -5.15
CA THR A 230 -5.96 -6.62 -4.87
C THR A 230 -5.39 -7.54 -5.94
N THR A 231 -4.09 -7.41 -6.21
CA THR A 231 -3.32 -8.28 -7.11
C THR A 231 -2.39 -9.22 -6.36
N LEU A 232 -2.35 -9.15 -5.02
CA LEU A 232 -1.46 -9.95 -4.19
C LEU A 232 -1.89 -11.42 -4.23
N GLU A 233 -1.00 -12.29 -4.71
CA GLU A 233 -1.24 -13.74 -4.79
C GLU A 233 -1.48 -14.39 -3.42
N THR A 234 -0.91 -13.82 -2.35
CA THR A 234 -1.09 -14.25 -0.97
C THR A 234 -2.02 -13.29 -0.20
N ALA A 235 -3.02 -12.72 -0.87
CA ALA A 235 -3.97 -11.81 -0.23
C ALA A 235 -4.66 -12.49 0.95
N HIS A 236 -5.07 -11.70 1.94
CA HIS A 236 -5.87 -12.23 3.04
C HIS A 236 -7.18 -12.83 2.47
N PRO A 237 -7.52 -14.10 2.73
CA PRO A 237 -8.66 -14.76 2.09
C PRO A 237 -9.99 -14.01 2.26
N GLN A 238 -10.26 -13.47 3.45
CA GLN A 238 -11.46 -12.65 3.70
C GLN A 238 -11.52 -11.37 2.84
N HIS A 239 -10.39 -10.78 2.44
CA HIS A 239 -10.39 -9.61 1.55
C HIS A 239 -10.96 -9.99 0.17
N LEU A 240 -10.50 -11.12 -0.38
CA LEU A 240 -11.02 -11.64 -1.65
C LEU A 240 -12.50 -12.02 -1.54
N VAL A 241 -12.91 -12.65 -0.42
CA VAL A 241 -14.33 -12.97 -0.16
C VAL A 241 -15.20 -11.71 -0.15
N ASP A 242 -14.77 -10.66 0.56
CA ASP A 242 -15.51 -9.40 0.63
C ASP A 242 -15.66 -8.75 -0.75
N ASP A 243 -14.59 -8.74 -1.56
CA ASP A 243 -14.61 -8.23 -2.94
C ASP A 243 -15.57 -9.02 -3.84
N ILE A 244 -15.46 -10.35 -3.82
CA ILE A 244 -16.30 -11.27 -4.61
C ILE A 244 -17.78 -11.06 -4.27
N LEU A 245 -18.12 -11.07 -2.99
CA LEU A 245 -19.51 -10.91 -2.55
C LEU A 245 -20.04 -9.49 -2.85
N SER A 246 -19.18 -8.47 -2.80
CA SER A 246 -19.55 -7.11 -3.20
C SER A 246 -19.90 -7.04 -4.69
N ILE A 247 -19.11 -7.66 -5.57
CA ILE A 247 -19.37 -7.73 -7.01
C ILE A 247 -20.67 -8.50 -7.29
N ILE A 248 -20.80 -9.71 -6.74
CA ILE A 248 -22.01 -10.55 -6.89
C ILE A 248 -23.26 -9.80 -6.40
N THR A 249 -23.16 -9.03 -5.32
CA THR A 249 -24.28 -8.25 -4.80
C THR A 249 -24.62 -7.06 -5.70
N ALA A 250 -23.61 -6.37 -6.25
CA ALA A 250 -23.80 -5.25 -7.16
C ALA A 250 -24.51 -5.68 -8.46
N ASP A 251 -24.20 -6.88 -8.96
CA ASP A 251 -24.81 -7.46 -10.17
C ASP A 251 -26.30 -7.76 -10.02
N ARG A 252 -26.79 -7.89 -8.78
CA ARG A 252 -28.22 -8.13 -8.48
C ARG A 252 -29.06 -6.86 -8.51
N GLY A 253 -28.44 -5.67 -8.52
CA GLY A 253 -29.09 -4.35 -8.41
C GLY A 253 -29.31 -3.65 -9.74
#